data_AF-A0A2L0D037-F1
#
_entry.id   AF-A0A2L0D037-F1
#
_cell.length_a   1.000
_cell.length_b   1.000
_cell.length_c   1.000
_cell.angle_alpha   90.00
_cell.angle_beta   90.00
_cell.angle_gamma   90.00
#
_symmetry.space_group_name_H-M   'P 1'
#
loop_
_entity.id
_entity.type
_entity.pdbx_description
1 polymer ?
#
loop_
_entity_poly.entity_id
_entity_poly.type
_entity_poly.pdbx_seq_one_letter_code
_entity_poly.pdbx_strand_id
1 'polypeptide(L)'
;CYGGTAALFNSLAWIESSAWNGRYALVVAADIALYAEGPARPTGGAGAVAMLLGPNAPLKIDRGRATYMKHAYDFYKPDMGSEYPVVDGKLSIQCYLNALDKCYQQF
;
A
#
# COMPACT_ATOMS: atom_id res chain seq x y z
N CYS A 1 0.54 3.96 -2.73
CA CYS A 1 -0.36 2.79 -2.63
C CYS A 1 0.01 1.78 -1.53
N TYR A 2 1.25 1.23 -1.46
CA TYR A 2 1.56 0.15 -0.50
C TYR A 2 1.69 0.58 0.99
N GLY A 3 1.88 1.88 1.27
CA GLY A 3 2.16 2.38 2.62
C GLY A 3 1.10 2.02 3.68
N GLY A 4 -0.18 1.99 3.31
CA GLY A 4 -1.27 1.56 4.21
C GLY A 4 -1.14 0.09 4.64
N THR A 5 -0.79 -0.80 3.70
CA THR A 5 -0.53 -2.22 3.98
C THR A 5 0.70 -2.40 4.87
N ALA A 6 1.77 -1.62 4.64
CA ALA A 6 2.95 -1.64 5.50
C ALA A 6 2.62 -1.19 6.94
N ALA A 7 1.84 -0.12 7.11
CA ALA A 7 1.40 0.35 8.42
C ALA A 7 0.49 -0.68 9.14
N LEU A 8 -0.39 -1.36 8.40
CA LEU A 8 -1.18 -2.48 8.89
C LEU A 8 -0.28 -3.59 9.44
N PHE A 9 0.72 -4.04 8.68
CA PHE A 9 1.63 -5.09 9.14
C PHE A 9 2.48 -4.67 10.33
N ASN A 10 2.98 -3.44 10.35
CA ASN A 10 3.73 -2.91 11.50
C ASN A 10 2.86 -2.90 12.76
N SER A 11 1.59 -2.52 12.62
CA SER A 11 0.65 -2.47 13.75
C SER A 11 0.27 -3.85 14.26
N LEU A 12 0.07 -4.82 13.37
CA LEU A 12 -0.14 -6.22 13.75
C LEU A 12 1.08 -6.78 14.48
N ALA A 13 2.29 -6.54 13.94
CA ALA A 13 3.52 -6.96 14.59
C ALA A 13 3.71 -6.31 15.97
N TRP A 14 3.34 -5.02 16.12
CA TRP A 14 3.35 -4.36 17.42
C TRP A 14 2.37 -4.98 18.41
N ILE A 15 1.11 -5.26 18.00
CA ILE A 15 0.09 -5.92 18.84
C ILE A 15 0.56 -7.30 19.29
N GLU A 16 1.23 -8.06 18.42
CA GLU A 16 1.76 -9.39 18.73
C GLU A 16 3.09 -9.37 19.50
N SER A 17 3.70 -8.20 19.70
CA SER A 17 5.00 -8.07 20.35
C SER A 17 4.91 -8.03 21.88
N SER A 18 6.04 -8.27 22.55
CA SER A 18 6.17 -8.05 24.01
C SER A 18 6.08 -6.58 24.43
N ALA A 19 6.14 -5.64 23.48
CA ALA A 19 6.00 -4.21 23.74
C ALA A 19 4.54 -3.74 23.69
N TRP A 20 3.60 -4.63 23.37
CA TRP A 20 2.19 -4.30 23.37
C TRP A 20 1.69 -3.99 24.79
N ASN A 21 0.92 -2.92 24.92
CA ASN A 21 0.41 -2.43 26.21
C ASN A 21 -1.10 -2.61 26.37
N GLY A 22 -1.72 -3.51 25.59
CA GLY A 22 -3.14 -3.79 25.65
C GLY A 22 -4.04 -2.81 24.89
N ARG A 23 -3.50 -1.70 24.35
CA ARG A 23 -4.28 -0.72 23.57
C ARG A 23 -4.44 -1.13 22.12
N TYR A 24 -5.51 -0.69 21.47
CA TYR A 24 -5.69 -0.85 20.03
C TYR A 24 -4.64 -0.09 19.24
N ALA A 25 -4.29 -0.61 18.05
CA ALA A 25 -3.59 0.17 17.04
C ALA A 25 -4.60 0.81 16.09
N LEU A 26 -4.34 2.03 15.66
CA LEU A 26 -5.13 2.73 14.65
C LEU A 26 -4.25 2.97 13.43
N VAL A 27 -4.64 2.39 12.29
CA VAL A 27 -3.96 2.60 11.01
C VAL A 27 -4.82 3.48 10.13
N VAL A 28 -4.20 4.50 9.53
CA VAL A 28 -4.85 5.38 8.57
C VAL A 28 -4.12 5.29 7.25
N ALA A 29 -4.84 4.93 6.19
CA ALA A 29 -4.36 5.00 4.81
C ALA A 29 -5.13 6.11 4.12
N ALA A 30 -4.45 7.18 3.70
CA ALA A 30 -5.05 8.33 3.06
C ALA A 30 -4.14 8.83 1.94
N ASP A 31 -4.75 9.25 0.83
CA ASP A 31 -4.03 9.74 -0.35
C ASP A 31 -4.91 10.70 -1.16
N ILE A 32 -4.25 11.60 -1.88
CA ILE A 32 -4.84 12.40 -2.96
C ILE A 32 -4.03 12.07 -4.22
N ALA A 33 -4.65 11.39 -5.17
CA ALA A 33 -4.08 11.01 -6.45
C ALA A 33 -4.35 12.09 -7.49
N LEU A 34 -3.32 12.90 -7.77
CA LEU A 34 -3.34 13.97 -8.76
C LEU A 34 -2.47 13.63 -9.96
N TYR A 35 -2.95 14.01 -11.14
CA TYR A 35 -2.28 13.78 -12.42
C TYR A 35 -2.34 15.02 -13.30
N ALA A 36 -1.27 15.25 -14.07
CA ALA A 36 -1.17 16.34 -15.03
C ALA A 36 -2.19 16.18 -16.18
N GLU A 37 -2.21 17.11 -17.14
CA GLU A 37 -3.00 16.93 -18.36
C GLU A 37 -2.57 15.67 -19.10
N GLY A 38 -3.55 14.90 -19.60
CA GLY A 38 -3.29 13.68 -20.34
C GLY A 38 -4.16 12.50 -19.90
N PRO A 39 -3.87 11.30 -20.44
CA PRO A 39 -4.74 10.13 -20.31
C PRO A 39 -4.83 9.56 -18.89
N ALA A 40 -3.90 9.91 -17.99
CA ALA A 40 -3.94 9.51 -16.58
C ALA A 40 -4.87 10.40 -15.73
N ARG A 41 -5.25 11.60 -16.18
CA ARG A 41 -6.09 12.52 -15.40
C ARG A 41 -7.41 11.90 -14.90
N PRO A 42 -8.15 11.13 -15.72
CA PRO A 42 -9.40 10.52 -15.26
C PRO A 42 -9.22 9.43 -14.20
N THR A 43 -8.00 8.96 -13.93
CA THR A 43 -7.72 7.91 -12.94
C THR A 43 -7.34 8.45 -11.57
N GLY A 44 -7.47 9.77 -11.36
CA GLY A 44 -7.29 10.42 -10.07
C GLY A 44 -8.39 10.09 -9.05
N GLY A 45 -8.22 10.60 -7.84
CA GLY A 45 -9.16 10.39 -6.74
C GLY A 45 -8.59 10.81 -5.41
N ALA A 46 -9.40 10.83 -4.36
CA ALA A 46 -8.95 11.11 -3.00
C ALA A 46 -9.77 10.27 -2.02
N GLY A 47 -9.16 9.88 -0.91
CA GLY A 47 -9.85 9.10 0.11
C GLY A 47 -8.99 8.83 1.33
N ALA A 48 -9.66 8.43 2.40
CA ALA A 48 -9.04 7.99 3.64
C ALA A 48 -9.81 6.80 4.23
N VAL A 49 -9.08 5.83 4.77
CA VAL A 49 -9.61 4.67 5.49
C VAL A 49 -8.89 4.55 6.83
N ALA A 50 -9.67 4.46 7.90
CA ALA A 50 -9.16 4.18 9.24
C ALA A 50 -9.52 2.75 9.65
N MET A 51 -8.53 2.00 10.14
CA MET A 51 -8.65 0.61 10.57
C MET A 51 -8.22 0.50 12.03
N LEU A 52 -9.14 0.05 12.89
CA LEU A 52 -8.85 -0.24 14.29
C LEU A 52 -8.47 -1.72 14.43
N LEU A 53 -7.32 -1.99 15.06
CA LEU A 53 -6.73 -3.32 15.16
C LEU A 53 -6.57 -3.74 16.62
N GLY A 54 -6.91 -5.00 16.91
CA GLY A 54 -6.81 -5.58 18.23
C GLY A 54 -7.16 -7.08 18.24
N PRO A 55 -7.02 -7.75 19.40
CA PRO A 55 -7.39 -9.15 19.55
C PRO A 55 -8.91 -9.36 19.38
N ASN A 56 -9.30 -10.60 19.07
CA ASN A 56 -10.71 -11.01 18.91
C ASN A 56 -11.47 -10.24 17.81
N ALA A 57 -10.75 -9.81 16.77
CA ALA A 57 -11.35 -9.11 15.64
C ALA A 57 -12.31 -9.99 14.83
N PRO A 58 -13.39 -9.42 14.27
CA PRO A 58 -14.31 -10.13 13.37
C PRO A 58 -13.65 -10.48 12.02
N LEU A 59 -12.70 -9.65 11.57
CA LEU A 59 -11.86 -9.91 10.41
C LEU A 59 -10.47 -10.28 10.92
N LYS A 60 -10.14 -11.58 10.86
CA LYS A 60 -8.85 -12.10 11.31
C LYS A 60 -7.87 -12.14 10.14
N ILE A 61 -6.66 -11.64 10.37
CA ILE A 61 -5.57 -11.74 9.40
C ILE A 61 -4.91 -13.11 9.59
N ASP A 62 -4.85 -13.89 8.51
CA ASP A 62 -4.11 -15.15 8.49
C ASP A 62 -2.60 -14.89 8.53
N ARG A 63 -1.83 -15.85 9.07
CA ARG A 63 -0.37 -15.78 9.17
C ARG A 63 0.31 -16.01 7.82
N GLY A 64 -0.38 -16.59 6.84
CA GLY A 64 0.11 -16.74 5.47
C GLY A 64 0.29 -15.37 4.79
N ARG A 65 1.49 -15.09 4.28
CA ARG A 65 1.78 -13.86 3.53
C ARG A 65 2.94 -14.07 2.56
N ALA A 66 2.77 -13.57 1.34
CA ALA A 66 3.83 -13.40 0.37
C ALA A 66 4.11 -11.91 0.12
N THR A 67 5.34 -11.57 -0.26
CA THR A 67 5.74 -10.20 -0.58
C THR A 67 6.73 -10.21 -1.73
N TYR A 68 6.51 -9.34 -2.71
CA TYR A 68 7.42 -9.10 -3.81
C TYR A 68 7.81 -7.63 -3.84
N MET A 69 9.11 -7.36 -3.84
CA MET A 69 9.67 -6.02 -3.97
C MET A 69 10.71 -6.02 -5.09
N LYS A 70 10.69 -4.99 -5.92
CA LYS A 70 11.59 -4.85 -7.06
C LYS A 70 11.95 -3.38 -7.24
N HIS A 71 13.19 -3.11 -7.60
CA HIS A 71 13.56 -1.82 -8.13
C HIS A 71 12.92 -1.62 -9.51
N ALA A 72 12.10 -0.59 -9.67
CA ALA A 72 11.42 -0.24 -10.90
C ALA A 72 11.18 1.28 -10.96
N TYR A 73 11.09 1.81 -12.18
CA TYR A 73 10.76 3.21 -12.48
C TYR A 73 9.46 3.28 -13.29
N ASP A 74 8.45 2.51 -12.88
CA ASP A 74 7.16 2.44 -13.54
C ASP A 74 6.24 3.61 -13.17
N PHE A 75 6.23 4.00 -11.89
CA PHE A 75 5.50 5.16 -11.38
C PHE A 75 6.27 5.76 -10.21
N TYR A 76 6.67 7.03 -10.31
CA TYR A 76 7.42 7.69 -9.24
C TYR A 76 7.27 9.22 -9.29
N LYS A 77 7.59 9.90 -8.19
CA LYS A 77 7.51 11.36 -8.04
C LYS A 77 8.90 11.96 -7.79
N PRO A 78 9.72 12.14 -8.84
CA PRO A 78 11.09 12.61 -8.68
C PRO A 78 11.19 14.13 -8.50
N ASP A 79 10.20 14.88 -9.01
CA ASP A 79 10.16 16.33 -8.94
C ASP A 79 9.51 16.79 -7.63
N MET A 80 10.31 17.41 -6.76
CA MET A 80 9.86 17.88 -5.45
C MET A 80 9.03 19.18 -5.53
N GLY A 81 9.01 19.86 -6.69
CA GLY A 81 8.18 21.05 -6.93
C GLY A 81 6.80 20.75 -7.49
N SER A 82 6.49 19.48 -7.78
CA SER A 82 5.27 19.05 -8.45
C SER A 82 4.58 17.92 -7.71
N GLU A 83 3.24 17.95 -7.67
CA GLU A 83 2.44 16.85 -7.11
C GLU A 83 2.26 15.68 -8.09
N TYR A 84 2.53 15.93 -9.38
CA TYR A 84 2.27 15.00 -10.47
C TYR A 84 3.38 13.96 -10.62
N PRO A 85 3.03 12.68 -10.83
CA PRO A 85 4.00 11.62 -11.04
C PRO A 85 4.57 11.62 -12.46
N VAL A 86 5.76 11.05 -12.60
CA VAL A 86 6.27 10.51 -13.86
C VAL A 86 5.76 9.06 -13.98
N VAL A 87 5.14 8.74 -15.11
CA VAL A 87 4.45 7.46 -15.32
C VAL A 87 4.85 6.83 -16.65
N ASP A 88 5.36 5.60 -16.61
CA ASP A 88 5.43 4.71 -17.76
C ASP A 88 4.28 3.71 -17.66
N GLY A 89 3.13 4.06 -18.26
CA GLY A 89 1.90 3.29 -18.08
C GLY A 89 1.99 1.84 -18.57
N LYS A 90 2.77 1.56 -19.63
CA LYS A 90 2.97 0.19 -20.11
C LYS A 90 3.79 -0.61 -19.09
N LEU A 91 4.87 -0.03 -18.58
CA LEU A 91 5.70 -0.66 -17.56
C LEU A 91 4.93 -0.83 -16.24
N SER A 92 4.09 0.13 -15.82
CA SER A 92 3.27 0.02 -14.60
C SER A 92 2.35 -1.21 -14.65
N ILE A 93 1.69 -1.45 -15.77
CA ILE A 93 0.83 -2.63 -15.94
C ILE A 93 1.66 -3.91 -15.84
N GLN A 94 2.82 -3.96 -16.50
CA GLN A 94 3.71 -5.13 -16.46
C GLN A 94 4.26 -5.40 -15.05
N CYS A 95 4.70 -4.37 -14.34
CA CYS A 95 5.18 -4.47 -12.96
C CYS A 95 4.06 -4.97 -12.04
N TYR A 96 2.85 -4.43 -12.16
CA TYR A 96 1.70 -4.83 -11.35
C TYR A 96 1.34 -6.30 -11.54
N LEU A 97 1.20 -6.76 -12.80
CA LEU A 97 0.85 -8.14 -13.10
C LEU A 97 1.95 -9.12 -12.67
N ASN A 98 3.21 -8.79 -12.90
CA ASN A 98 4.32 -9.63 -12.43
C ASN A 98 4.39 -9.68 -10.90
N ALA A 99 4.13 -8.57 -10.20
CA ALA A 99 4.08 -8.57 -8.74
C ALA A 99 2.92 -9.44 -8.22
N LEU A 100 1.76 -9.38 -8.87
CA LEU A 100 0.63 -10.25 -8.56
C LEU A 100 1.00 -11.73 -8.71
N ASP A 101 1.55 -12.12 -9.86
CA ASP A 101 1.97 -13.51 -10.12
C ASP A 101 2.99 -13.99 -9.10
N LYS A 102 4.01 -13.17 -8.79
CA LYS A 102 5.06 -13.52 -7.83
C LYS A 102 4.54 -13.64 -6.40
N CYS A 103 3.64 -12.76 -5.98
CA CYS A 103 3.01 -12.87 -4.67
C CYS A 103 2.12 -14.12 -4.62
N TYR A 104 1.32 -14.39 -5.65
CA TYR A 104 0.41 -15.54 -5.67
C TYR A 104 1.15 -16.88 -5.67
N GLN A 105 2.25 -17.00 -6.42
CA GLN A 105 3.08 -18.22 -6.45
C GLN A 105 3.76 -18.55 -5.11
N GLN A 106 3.95 -17.56 -4.24
CA GLN A 106 4.62 -17.71 -2.95
C GLN A 106 3.65 -17.82 -1.76
N PHE A 107 2.37 -17.54 -1.99
CA PHE A 107 1.33 -17.58 -0.96
C PHE A 107 0.83 -19.02 -0.79
#